data_AF-A0A7V9DG54-F1
#
_entry.id   AF-A0A7V9DG54-F1
#
_cell.length_a   1.000
_cell.length_b   1.000
_cell.length_c   1.000
_cell.angle_alpha   90.00
_cell.angle_beta   90.00
_cell.angle_gamma   90.00
#
_symmetry.space_group_name_H-M   'P 1'
#
loop_
_entity.id
_entity.type
_entity.pdbx_description
1 polymer ?
#
loop_
_entity_poly.entity_id
_entity_poly.type
_entity_poly.pdbx_seq_one_letter_code
_entity_poly.pdbx_strand_id
1 'polypeptide(L)'
;LTFREPTAERPRLRAALGPKLLEIPAPVLELRLEAVELSESLGEQLELVRPAGDELGARLSEGLRQVRASTGSGSVCAVVEVAPWSRIPETRALFVPRDE
;
A
#
# COMPACT_ATOMS: atom_id res chain seq x y z
N LEU A 1 23.66 -4.50 -3.57
CA LEU A 1 22.26 -4.85 -3.92
C LEU A 1 21.96 -4.18 -5.25
N THR A 2 21.36 -4.91 -6.20
CA THR A 2 21.06 -4.39 -7.53
C THR A 2 19.58 -4.60 -7.82
N PHE A 3 18.88 -3.54 -8.20
CA PHE A 3 17.48 -3.63 -8.64
C PHE A 3 17.42 -4.08 -10.10
N ARG A 4 16.38 -4.85 -10.46
CA ARG A 4 16.17 -5.28 -11.85
C ARG A 4 15.73 -4.13 -12.75
N GLU A 5 15.00 -3.18 -12.18
CA GLU A 5 14.50 -1.97 -12.82
C GLU A 5 14.97 -0.76 -12.01
N PRO A 6 15.32 0.36 -12.66
CA PRO A 6 15.59 1.61 -11.96
C PRO A 6 14.37 2.00 -11.10
N THR A 7 14.60 2.40 -9.85
CA THR A 7 13.49 2.80 -8.97
C THR A 7 13.89 3.90 -8.01
N ALA A 8 12.94 4.83 -7.78
CA ALA A 8 12.99 5.81 -6.69
C ALA A 8 11.90 5.53 -5.64
N GLU A 9 11.18 4.40 -5.74
CA GLU A 9 10.05 4.10 -4.86
C GLU A 9 10.53 3.73 -3.46
N ARG A 10 10.23 4.60 -2.48
CA ARG A 10 10.57 4.38 -1.07
C ARG A 10 10.16 3.01 -0.53
N PRO A 11 8.96 2.47 -0.80
CA PRO A 11 8.58 1.13 -0.32
C PRO A 11 9.48 0.02 -0.88
N ARG A 12 9.80 0.05 -2.18
CA ARG A 12 10.71 -0.92 -2.82
C ARG A 12 12.12 -0.82 -2.26
N LEU A 13 12.65 0.40 -2.11
CA LEU A 13 13.98 0.63 -1.53
C LEU A 13 14.05 0.09 -0.09
N ARG A 14 13.04 0.34 0.75
CA ARG A 14 13.00 -0.18 2.13
C ARG A 14 12.92 -1.70 2.18
N ALA A 15 12.09 -2.32 1.34
CA ALA A 15 11.95 -3.76 1.30
C ALA A 15 13.26 -4.46 0.92
N ALA A 16 14.00 -3.88 -0.03
CA ALA A 16 15.29 -4.39 -0.48
C ALA A 16 16.42 -4.17 0.54
N LEU A 17 16.50 -2.98 1.15
CA LEU A 17 17.60 -2.62 2.06
C LEU A 17 17.43 -3.18 3.48
N GLY A 18 16.18 -3.35 3.96
CA GLY A 18 15.89 -3.78 5.33
C GLY A 18 16.61 -5.06 5.76
N PRO A 19 16.53 -6.17 5.00
CA PRO A 19 17.25 -7.40 5.32
C PRO A 19 18.77 -7.21 5.39
N LYS A 20 19.34 -6.35 4.53
CA LYS A 20 20.78 -6.07 4.52
C LYS A 20 21.24 -5.27 5.72
N LEU A 21 20.41 -4.38 6.26
CA LEU A 21 20.73 -3.68 7.50
C LEU A 21 20.74 -4.61 8.72
N LEU A 22 19.90 -5.65 8.72
CA LEU A 22 19.86 -6.65 9.80
C LEU A 22 21.09 -7.57 9.84
N GLU A 23 21.80 -7.70 8.71
CA GLU A 23 23.05 -8.46 8.63
C GLU A 23 24.24 -7.71 9.26
N ILE A 24 24.11 -6.41 9.58
CA ILE A 24 25.21 -5.59 10.08
C ILE A 24 25.33 -5.74 11.61
N PRO A 25 26.51 -6.15 12.13
CA PRO A 25 26.71 -6.28 13.57
C PRO A 25 26.73 -4.91 14.25
N ALA A 26 26.11 -4.84 15.43
CA ALA A 26 25.99 -3.61 16.22
C ALA A 26 27.08 -3.52 17.31
N PRO A 27 27.48 -2.29 17.74
CA PRO A 27 27.00 -0.98 17.26
C PRO A 27 27.74 -0.49 16.01
N VAL A 28 27.04 0.30 15.18
CA VAL A 28 27.59 0.90 13.97
C VAL A 28 27.78 2.39 14.17
N LEU A 29 28.98 2.91 13.85
CA LEU A 29 29.31 4.33 13.97
C LEU A 29 28.84 5.15 12.75
N GLU A 30 28.86 4.54 11.56
CA GLU A 30 28.50 5.20 10.31
C GLU A 30 27.87 4.20 9.33
N LEU A 31 26.81 4.64 8.64
CA LEU A 31 26.18 3.93 7.54
C LEU A 31 26.07 4.88 6.34
N ARG A 32 26.59 4.44 5.18
CA ARG A 32 26.50 5.17 3.93
C ARG A 32 25.61 4.43 2.95
N LEU A 33 24.69 5.16 2.33
CA LEU A 33 23.89 4.70 1.20
C LEU A 33 24.24 5.55 -0.01
N GLU A 34 24.50 4.91 -1.15
CA GLU A 34 24.91 5.58 -2.38
C GLU A 34 24.19 4.96 -3.57
N ALA A 35 23.69 5.82 -4.47
CA ALA A 35 23.19 5.39 -5.77
C ALA A 35 24.37 5.31 -6.73
N VAL A 36 24.72 4.07 -7.12
CA VAL A 36 25.89 3.81 -7.98
C VAL A 36 25.61 4.16 -9.44
N GLU A 37 24.36 4.06 -9.86
CA GLU A 37 23.92 4.34 -11.22
C GLU A 37 22.58 5.06 -11.17
N LEU A 38 22.43 6.06 -12.04
CA LEU A 38 21.20 6.81 -12.23
C LEU A 38 20.74 6.58 -13.67
N SER A 39 19.42 6.44 -13.85
CA SER A 39 18.81 6.32 -15.18
C SER A 39 17.89 7.52 -15.41
N GLU A 40 17.80 7.94 -16.67
CA GLU A 40 16.71 8.81 -17.09
C GLU A 40 15.38 8.06 -16.91
N SER A 41 14.40 8.73 -16.32
CA SER A 41 13.05 8.17 -16.15
C SER A 41 12.22 8.54 -17.36
N LEU A 42 12.18 7.68 -18.37
CA LEU A 42 11.36 7.88 -19.58
C LEU A 42 9.86 7.55 -19.37
N GLY A 43 9.45 7.34 -18.12
CA GLY A 43 8.11 6.92 -17.75
C GLY A 43 7.96 5.40 -17.89
N GLU A 44 7.32 4.78 -16.90
CA GLU A 44 6.87 3.40 -17.04
C GLU A 44 5.61 3.42 -17.90
N GLN A 45 5.58 2.58 -18.94
CA GLN A 45 4.35 2.33 -19.66
C GLN A 45 3.40 1.60 -18.71
N LEU A 46 2.51 2.36 -18.07
CA LEU A 46 1.49 1.83 -17.18
C LEU A 46 0.72 0.72 -17.90
N GLU A 47 0.32 -0.30 -17.15
CA GLU A 47 -0.51 -1.36 -17.68
C GLU A 47 -1.77 -0.75 -18.33
N LEU A 48 -2.00 -1.07 -19.62
CA LEU A 48 -3.17 -0.63 -20.38
C LEU A 48 -4.48 -1.05 -19.73
N VAL A 49 -4.45 -2.16 -18.98
CA VAL A 49 -5.55 -2.70 -18.20
C VAL A 49 -5.01 -2.92 -16.80
N ARG A 50 -5.61 -2.27 -15.80
CA ARG A 50 -5.22 -2.48 -14.40
C ARG A 50 -5.36 -3.97 -14.02
N PRO A 51 -4.49 -4.50 -13.14
CA PRO A 51 -4.65 -5.83 -12.58
C PRO A 51 -6.07 -6.03 -12.03
N ALA A 52 -6.63 -7.22 -12.23
CA ALA A 52 -7.92 -7.56 -11.67
C ALA A 52 -7.88 -7.39 -10.14
N GLY A 53 -8.67 -6.45 -9.63
CA GLY A 53 -8.75 -6.16 -8.19
C GLY A 53 -8.10 -4.85 -7.75
N ASP A 54 -7.34 -4.15 -8.61
CA ASP A 54 -6.73 -2.85 -8.24
C ASP A 54 -7.77 -1.77 -7.95
N GLU A 55 -8.81 -1.70 -8.79
CA GLU A 55 -9.94 -0.81 -8.55
C GLU A 55 -10.69 -1.18 -7.27
N LEU A 56 -10.84 -2.48 -7.00
CA LEU A 56 -11.45 -2.96 -5.75
C LEU A 56 -10.59 -2.56 -4.55
N GLY A 57 -9.27 -2.75 -4.60
CA GLY A 57 -8.35 -2.37 -3.53
C GLY A 57 -8.35 -0.87 -3.24
N ALA A 58 -8.39 -0.04 -4.29
CA ALA A 58 -8.51 1.42 -4.15
C ALA A 58 -9.84 1.82 -3.48
N ARG A 59 -10.96 1.24 -3.93
CA ARG A 59 -12.29 1.47 -3.35
C ARG A 59 -12.36 1.00 -1.89
N LEU A 60 -11.76 -0.16 -1.57
CA LEU A 60 -11.73 -0.67 -0.20
C LEU A 60 -10.89 0.22 0.72
N SER A 61 -9.75 0.69 0.24
CA SER A 61 -8.87 1.61 0.98
C SER A 61 -9.54 2.96 1.25
N GLU A 62 -10.31 3.46 0.29
CA GLU A 62 -11.13 4.66 0.45
C GLU A 62 -12.22 4.46 1.50
N GLY A 63 -12.99 3.38 1.41
CA GLY A 63 -14.04 3.05 2.38
C GLY A 63 -13.49 2.93 3.80
N LEU A 64 -12.33 2.28 3.98
CA LEU A 64 -11.64 2.22 5.28
C LEU A 64 -11.23 3.60 5.80
N ARG A 65 -10.75 4.50 4.92
CA ARG A 65 -10.39 5.87 5.31
C ARG A 65 -11.62 6.63 5.82
N GLN A 66 -12.75 6.48 5.14
CA GLN A 66 -14.02 7.11 5.51
C GLN A 66 -14.52 6.64 6.89
N VAL A 67 -14.45 5.33 7.18
CA VAL A 67 -14.84 4.80 8.51
C VAL A 67 -13.87 5.27 9.61
N ARG A 68 -12.58 5.34 9.32
CA ARG A 68 -11.59 5.86 10.29
C ARG A 68 -11.79 7.34 10.59
N ALA A 69 -12.26 8.13 9.63
CA ALA A 69 -12.57 9.54 9.85
C ALA A 69 -13.71 9.73 10.87
N SER A 70 -14.65 8.78 10.98
CA SER A 70 -15.76 8.85 11.93
C SER A 70 -15.50 8.13 13.26
N THR A 71 -14.62 7.12 13.29
CA THR A 71 -14.43 6.25 14.47
C THR A 71 -13.02 6.27 15.09
N GLY A 72 -12.06 6.95 14.47
CA GLY A 72 -10.65 6.93 14.87
C GLY A 72 -9.89 5.73 14.28
N SER A 73 -8.56 5.71 14.45
CA SER A 73 -7.67 4.70 13.83
C SER A 73 -7.62 3.35 14.55
N GLY A 74 -8.21 3.25 15.75
CA GLY A 74 -8.18 2.04 16.59
C GLY A 74 -9.34 1.07 16.38
N SER A 75 -10.32 1.39 15.53
CA SER A 75 -11.49 0.54 15.31
C SER A 75 -11.18 -0.65 14.40
N VAL A 76 -11.65 -1.83 14.79
CA VAL A 76 -11.68 -3.01 13.90
C VAL A 76 -12.88 -2.84 12.98
N CYS A 77 -12.67 -2.89 11.67
CA CYS A 77 -13.73 -2.76 10.66
C CYS A 77 -14.06 -4.13 10.04
N ALA A 78 -15.32 -4.41 9.80
CA ALA A 78 -15.78 -5.57 9.04
C ALA A 78 -16.33 -5.15 7.67
N VAL A 79 -16.15 -6.00 6.66
CA VAL A 79 -16.80 -5.86 5.35
C VAL A 79 -18.11 -6.62 5.40
N VAL A 80 -19.23 -5.93 5.18
CA VAL A 80 -20.55 -6.54 5.09
C VAL A 80 -21.12 -6.38 3.68
N GLU A 81 -21.73 -7.44 3.16
CA GLU A 81 -22.45 -7.37 1.90
C GLU A 81 -23.71 -6.51 2.07
N VAL A 82 -23.93 -5.60 1.13
CA VAL A 82 -25.08 -4.70 1.16
C VAL A 82 -26.26 -5.40 0.50
N ALA A 83 -27.39 -5.47 1.21
CA ALA A 83 -28.58 -6.11 0.69
C ALA A 83 -29.09 -5.42 -0.60
N PRO A 84 -29.65 -6.17 -1.57
CA PRO A 84 -30.06 -5.63 -2.88
C PRO A 84 -31.10 -4.50 -2.84
N TRP A 85 -31.88 -4.39 -1.75
CA TRP A 85 -32.89 -3.35 -1.54
C TRP A 85 -32.37 -2.16 -0.71
N SER A 86 -31.06 -2.10 -0.45
CA SER A 86 -30.43 -0.96 0.22
C SER A 86 -30.62 0.32 -0.61
N ARG A 87 -30.71 1.48 0.07
CA ARG A 87 -30.72 2.79 -0.59
C ARG A 87 -29.34 3.22 -1.13
N ILE A 88 -28.34 2.36 -1.00
CA ILE A 88 -27.00 2.54 -1.58
C ILE A 88 -26.67 1.33 -2.48
N PRO A 89 -27.49 1.08 -3.52
CA PRO A 89 -27.39 -0.14 -4.33
C PRO A 89 -26.11 -0.20 -5.18
N GLU A 90 -25.43 0.92 -5.39
CA GLU A 90 -24.18 1.02 -6.14
C GLU A 90 -22.98 0.43 -5.37
N THR A 91 -23.12 0.28 -4.05
CA THR A 91 -22.07 -0.23 -3.16
C THR A 91 -22.45 -1.63 -2.69
N ARG A 92 -21.85 -2.66 -3.30
CA ARG A 92 -22.13 -4.07 -2.95
C ARG A 92 -21.53 -4.51 -1.62
N ALA A 93 -20.58 -3.75 -1.07
CA ALA A 93 -19.92 -4.06 0.19
C ALA A 93 -19.61 -2.77 0.97
N LEU A 94 -19.95 -2.74 2.25
CA LEU A 94 -19.74 -1.59 3.15
C LEU A 94 -18.76 -1.95 4.26
N PHE A 95 -17.92 -1.00 4.67
CA PHE A 95 -17.17 -1.10 5.91
C PHE A 95 -18.01 -0.60 7.08
N VAL A 96 -18.13 -1.44 8.12
CA VAL A 96 -18.83 -1.09 9.35
C VAL A 96 -17.86 -1.29 10.53
N PRO A 97 -17.83 -0.39 11.51
CA PRO A 97 -17.12 -0.64 12.76
C PRO A 97 -17.67 -1.92 13.40
N ARG A 98 -16.78 -2.78 13.88
CA ARG A 98 -17.18 -3.97 14.63
C ARG A 98 -17.35 -3.57 16.08
N ASP A 99 -18.56 -3.69 16.60
CA ASP A 99 -18.80 -3.69 18.05
C ASP A 99 -18.32 -5.05 18.60
N GLU A 100 -17.70 -5.05 19.79
CA GLU A 100 -17.23 -6.27 20.48
C GLU A 100 -18.35 -7.32 20.65
#